data_AF-A0A9D5YQQ3-F1
#
_entry.id   AF-A0A9D5YQQ3-F1
#
_cell.length_a   1.000
_cell.length_b   1.000
_cell.length_c   1.000
_cell.angle_alpha   90.00
_cell.angle_beta   90.00
_cell.angle_gamma   90.00
#
_symmetry.space_group_name_H-M   'P 1'
#
loop_
_entity.id
_entity.type
_entity.pdbx_description
1 polymer ?
#
loop_
_entity_poly.entity_id
_entity_poly.type
_entity_poly.pdbx_seq_one_letter_code
_entity_poly.pdbx_strand_id
1 'polypeptide(L)'
;MQIQIDSREKAKAIAKIIATFDKCGVSHYTSKLYVGDYMSLDNPRLIIDRKQNLSEIYSNVCQGHKRFREELTRAKEAGIKLIILCEHSRNITCLEDVREWQNPRLDKNPYAWSGERLYRTLRTISEKYDVDFLFCTKAETGKKIIELLGDNND
;
A
#
# COMPACT_ATOMS: atom_id res chain seq x y z
N MET A 1 -6.63 19.97 0.94
CA MET A 1 -6.29 18.66 0.39
C MET A 1 -7.15 18.31 -0.82
N GLN A 2 -6.47 18.08 -1.94
CA GLN A 2 -7.03 17.48 -3.16
C GLN A 2 -6.25 16.21 -3.49
N ILE A 3 -6.94 15.07 -3.59
CA ILE A 3 -6.31 13.76 -3.82
C ILE A 3 -6.32 13.41 -5.31
N GLN A 4 -5.15 13.18 -5.88
CA GLN A 4 -5.00 12.53 -7.18
C GLN A 4 -5.08 11.00 -7.00
N ILE A 5 -5.95 10.36 -7.78
CA ILE A 5 -6.10 8.91 -7.86
C ILE A 5 -5.49 8.41 -9.16
N ASP A 6 -4.68 7.35 -9.09
CA ASP A 6 -4.08 6.76 -10.29
C ASP A 6 -5.15 6.19 -11.24
N SER A 7 -5.02 6.54 -12.52
CA SER A 7 -5.92 6.09 -13.59
C SER A 7 -6.06 4.57 -13.78
N ARG A 8 -5.13 3.77 -13.25
CA ARG A 8 -5.13 2.31 -13.37
C ARG A 8 -6.00 1.63 -12.30
N GLU A 9 -6.41 2.35 -11.26
CA GLU A 9 -7.28 1.77 -10.23
C GLU A 9 -8.67 1.45 -10.80
N LYS A 10 -9.15 0.24 -10.48
CA LYS A 10 -10.44 -0.23 -11.01
C LYS A 10 -11.58 0.45 -10.27
N ALA A 11 -12.51 1.06 -11.01
CA ALA A 11 -13.66 1.79 -10.46
C ALA A 11 -14.42 1.01 -9.36
N LYS A 12 -14.65 -0.30 -9.56
CA LYS A 12 -15.31 -1.16 -8.55
C LYS A 12 -14.51 -1.33 -7.26
N ALA A 13 -13.18 -1.34 -7.33
CA ALA A 13 -12.31 -1.49 -6.18
C ALA A 13 -12.30 -0.21 -5.32
N ILE A 14 -12.30 0.96 -5.96
CA ILE A 14 -12.16 2.26 -5.30
C ILE A 14 -13.49 2.94 -4.97
N ALA A 15 -14.63 2.41 -5.39
CA ALA A 15 -15.95 3.03 -5.19
C ALA A 15 -16.22 3.42 -3.72
N LYS A 16 -15.88 2.55 -2.76
CA LYS A 16 -16.04 2.84 -1.33
C LYS A 16 -15.06 3.89 -0.80
N ILE A 17 -13.86 3.94 -1.39
CA ILE A 17 -12.83 4.92 -1.05
C ILE A 17 -13.28 6.30 -1.52
N ILE A 18 -13.73 6.42 -2.77
CA ILE A 18 -14.30 7.65 -3.35
C ILE A 18 -15.49 8.14 -2.52
N ALA A 19 -16.43 7.26 -2.19
CA ALA A 19 -17.58 7.63 -1.36
C ALA A 19 -17.16 8.13 0.03
N THR A 20 -16.03 7.67 0.57
CA THR A 20 -15.45 8.19 1.81
C THR A 20 -14.85 9.57 1.61
N PHE A 21 -14.13 9.80 0.50
CA PHE A 21 -13.60 11.12 0.14
C PHE A 21 -14.72 12.15 0.01
N ASP A 22 -15.78 11.82 -0.74
CA ASP A 22 -16.95 12.69 -0.93
C ASP A 22 -17.64 13.01 0.41
N LYS A 23 -17.85 12.00 1.26
CA LYS A 23 -18.46 12.16 2.58
C LYS A 23 -17.62 13.07 3.51
N CYS A 24 -16.30 13.03 3.36
CA CYS A 24 -15.37 13.86 4.13
C CYS A 24 -15.10 15.22 3.48
N GLY A 25 -15.74 15.55 2.35
CA GLY A 25 -15.53 16.81 1.65
C GLY A 25 -14.15 16.95 1.00
N VAL A 26 -13.45 15.83 0.76
CA VAL A 26 -12.13 15.81 0.13
C VAL A 26 -12.30 15.76 -1.38
N SER A 27 -11.84 16.81 -2.08
CA SER A 27 -11.83 16.83 -3.55
C SER A 27 -10.86 15.79 -4.11
N HIS A 28 -11.24 15.13 -5.19
CA HIS A 28 -10.40 14.15 -5.87
C HIS A 28 -10.54 14.21 -7.39
N TYR A 29 -9.52 13.73 -8.08
CA TYR A 29 -9.52 13.59 -9.54
C TYR A 29 -8.65 12.41 -9.97
N THR A 30 -8.88 11.93 -11.20
CA THR A 30 -8.16 10.78 -11.75
C THR A 30 -7.14 11.20 -12.80
N SER A 31 -5.89 10.79 -12.64
CA SER A 31 -4.84 10.94 -13.66
C SER A 31 -3.71 9.94 -13.40
N LYS A 32 -2.86 9.67 -14.38
CA LYS A 32 -1.75 8.72 -14.22
C LYS A 32 -0.69 9.27 -13.25
N LEU A 33 -0.37 8.52 -12.21
CA LEU A 33 0.72 8.79 -11.28
C LEU A 33 2.04 8.17 -11.77
N TYR A 34 3.14 8.78 -11.35
CA TYR A 34 4.48 8.27 -11.64
C TYR A 34 4.75 6.95 -10.91
N VAL A 35 4.34 6.87 -9.63
CA VAL A 35 4.38 5.70 -8.74
C VAL A 35 3.14 5.70 -7.84
N GLY A 36 2.73 4.52 -7.35
CA GLY A 36 1.62 4.38 -6.41
C GLY A 36 0.24 4.73 -6.98
N ASP A 37 -0.74 4.84 -6.07
CA ASP A 37 -2.16 4.91 -6.39
C ASP A 37 -2.85 6.20 -5.90
N TYR A 38 -2.38 6.79 -4.79
CA TYR A 38 -2.97 7.99 -4.20
C TYR A 38 -1.90 9.00 -3.78
N MET A 39 -2.14 10.27 -4.10
CA MET A 39 -1.23 11.38 -3.78
C MET A 39 -2.05 12.62 -3.42
N SER A 40 -1.61 13.39 -2.43
CA SER A 40 -2.15 14.73 -2.17
C SER A 40 -1.39 15.77 -2.97
N LEU A 41 -2.10 16.73 -3.58
CA LEU A 41 -1.45 17.89 -4.20
C LEU A 41 -0.79 18.83 -3.18
N ASP A 42 -1.21 18.77 -1.92
CA ASP A 42 -0.65 19.59 -0.85
C ASP A 42 0.73 19.06 -0.41
N ASN A 43 0.96 17.75 -0.53
CA ASN A 43 2.24 17.10 -0.25
C ASN A 43 2.53 15.97 -1.28
N PRO A 44 3.03 16.31 -2.48
CA PRO A 44 3.22 15.34 -3.55
C PRO A 44 4.41 14.39 -3.33
N ARG A 45 5.24 14.61 -2.29
CA ARG A 45 6.36 13.73 -1.96
C ARG A 45 5.95 12.57 -1.06
N LEU A 46 4.72 12.53 -0.58
CA LEU A 46 4.14 11.38 0.12
C LEU A 46 3.11 10.71 -0.78
N ILE A 47 3.32 9.43 -1.10
CA ILE A 47 2.44 8.66 -1.98
C ILE A 47 2.04 7.35 -1.31
N ILE A 48 0.77 6.97 -1.50
CA ILE A 48 0.23 5.69 -1.04
C ILE A 48 0.05 4.74 -2.23
N ASP A 49 0.61 3.55 -2.12
CA ASP A 49 0.39 2.40 -2.99
C ASP A 49 -0.51 1.40 -2.25
N ARG A 50 -1.69 1.11 -2.79
CA ARG A 50 -2.67 0.23 -2.13
C ARG A 50 -2.43 -1.21 -2.55
N LYS A 51 -2.54 -2.13 -1.60
CA LYS A 51 -2.48 -3.57 -1.83
C LYS A 51 -3.68 -4.25 -1.19
N GLN A 52 -4.31 -5.17 -1.90
CA GLN A 52 -5.61 -5.71 -1.50
C GLN A 52 -5.56 -6.69 -0.31
N ASN A 53 -4.37 -7.21 0.02
CA ASN A 53 -4.02 -8.10 1.14
C ASN A 53 -2.54 -8.56 1.05
N LEU A 54 -2.09 -9.27 2.08
CA LEU A 54 -0.76 -9.90 2.13
C LEU A 54 -0.49 -10.92 1.02
N SER A 55 -1.50 -11.59 0.48
CA SER A 55 -1.30 -12.52 -0.65
C SER A 55 -0.83 -11.79 -1.91
N GLU A 56 -1.30 -10.56 -2.13
CA GLU A 56 -0.82 -9.69 -3.21
C GLU A 56 0.61 -9.23 -2.97
N ILE A 57 0.92 -8.77 -1.75
CA ILE A 57 2.29 -8.39 -1.38
C ILE A 57 3.25 -9.56 -1.54
N TYR A 58 2.90 -10.74 -1.01
CA TYR A 58 3.66 -11.98 -1.21
C TYR A 58 3.90 -12.25 -2.70
N SER A 59 2.85 -12.14 -3.53
CA SER A 59 2.96 -12.35 -4.97
C SER A 59 3.90 -11.32 -5.62
N ASN A 60 3.81 -10.05 -5.24
CA ASN A 60 4.68 -8.99 -5.75
C ASN A 60 6.13 -9.18 -5.34
N VAL A 61 6.40 -9.61 -4.10
CA VAL A 61 7.76 -9.81 -3.59
C VAL A 61 8.38 -11.14 -4.06
N CYS A 62 7.58 -12.18 -4.25
CA CYS A 62 8.09 -13.50 -4.65
C CYS A 62 8.09 -13.71 -6.17
N GLN A 63 7.04 -13.32 -6.88
CA GLN A 63 6.83 -13.61 -8.30
C GLN A 63 6.96 -12.36 -9.18
N GLY A 64 6.28 -11.27 -8.80
CA GLY A 64 6.28 -9.97 -9.48
C GLY A 64 7.48 -9.08 -9.15
N HIS A 65 8.54 -9.71 -8.67
CA HIS A 65 9.57 -9.12 -7.85
C HIS A 65 10.38 -8.02 -8.55
N LYS A 66 10.63 -8.17 -9.86
CA LYS A 66 11.33 -7.16 -10.67
C LYS A 66 10.53 -5.85 -10.75
N ARG A 67 9.26 -5.92 -11.16
CA ARG A 67 8.39 -4.75 -11.27
C ARG A 67 8.19 -4.06 -9.92
N PHE A 68 7.99 -4.84 -8.86
CA PHE A 68 7.83 -4.30 -7.52
C PHE A 68 9.09 -3.53 -7.08
N ARG A 69 10.29 -4.11 -7.25
CA ARG A 69 11.54 -3.40 -6.95
C ARG A 69 11.75 -2.16 -7.80
N GLU A 70 11.44 -2.20 -9.10
CA GLU A 70 11.57 -1.03 -9.99
C GLU A 70 10.67 0.13 -9.54
N GLU A 71 9.48 -0.15 -9.00
CA GLU A 71 8.61 0.89 -8.46
C GLU A 71 9.16 1.52 -7.18
N LEU A 72 9.67 0.68 -6.25
CA LEU A 72 10.34 1.15 -5.04
C LEU A 72 11.60 1.98 -5.35
N THR A 73 12.41 1.52 -6.31
CA THR A 73 13.59 2.25 -6.76
C THR A 73 13.21 3.59 -7.35
N ARG A 74 12.19 3.64 -8.24
CA ARG A 74 11.71 4.91 -8.83
C ARG A 74 11.22 5.90 -7.78
N ALA A 75 10.49 5.43 -6.76
CA ALA A 75 10.04 6.28 -5.66
C ALA A 75 11.24 6.86 -4.89
N LYS A 76 12.20 6.00 -4.51
CA LYS A 76 13.40 6.43 -3.78
C LYS A 76 14.26 7.41 -4.58
N GLU A 77 14.53 7.13 -5.85
CA GLU A 77 15.32 8.01 -6.73
C GLU A 77 14.65 9.36 -6.96
N ALA A 78 13.32 9.40 -6.97
CA ALA A 78 12.54 10.63 -7.06
C ALA A 78 12.40 11.38 -5.72
N GLY A 79 12.93 10.84 -4.61
CA GLY A 79 12.78 11.43 -3.28
C GLY A 79 11.33 11.41 -2.77
N ILE A 80 10.55 10.40 -3.17
CA ILE A 80 9.17 10.19 -2.77
C ILE A 80 9.15 9.20 -1.60
N LYS A 81 8.54 9.61 -0.49
CA LYS A 81 8.20 8.71 0.61
C LYS A 81 6.99 7.88 0.19
N LEU A 82 7.21 6.59 -0.03
CA LEU A 82 6.16 5.65 -0.40
C LEU A 82 5.62 4.92 0.84
N ILE A 83 4.30 4.85 0.94
CA ILE A 83 3.59 4.03 1.91
C ILE A 83 2.86 2.91 1.15
N ILE A 84 3.13 1.66 1.48
CA ILE A 84 2.33 0.53 1.02
C ILE A 84 1.22 0.29 2.05
N LEU A 85 -0.01 0.63 1.68
CA LEU A 85 -1.21 0.42 2.50
C LEU A 85 -1.87 -0.91 2.15
N CYS A 86 -1.70 -1.90 3.03
CA CYS A 86 -2.21 -3.25 2.86
C CYS A 86 -3.60 -3.42 3.50
N GLU A 87 -4.61 -3.68 2.67
CA GLU A 87 -5.97 -4.00 3.10
C GLU A 87 -6.06 -5.47 3.54
N HIS A 88 -5.87 -5.77 4.82
CA HIS A 88 -5.88 -7.17 5.27
C HIS A 88 -7.02 -7.51 6.21
N SER A 89 -6.74 -7.62 7.51
CA SER A 89 -7.70 -8.03 8.53
C SER A 89 -7.38 -7.28 9.82
N ARG A 90 -8.30 -7.32 10.79
CA ARG A 90 -8.08 -6.71 12.12
C ARG A 90 -6.95 -7.36 12.92
N ASN A 91 -6.49 -8.53 12.51
CA ASN A 91 -5.46 -9.28 13.21
C ASN A 91 -4.04 -8.93 12.74
N ILE A 92 -3.92 -8.15 11.65
CA ILE A 92 -2.64 -7.68 11.14
C ILE A 92 -2.71 -6.17 11.05
N THR A 93 -2.11 -5.53 12.04
CA THR A 93 -2.17 -4.08 12.28
C THR A 93 -0.81 -3.42 12.12
N CYS A 94 0.26 -4.20 12.26
CA CYS A 94 1.64 -3.76 12.08
C CYS A 94 2.45 -4.79 11.28
N LEU A 95 3.68 -4.42 10.92
CA LEU A 95 4.55 -5.29 10.15
C LEU A 95 4.91 -6.57 10.92
N GLU A 96 5.08 -6.48 12.24
CA GLU A 96 5.38 -7.62 13.12
C GLU A 96 4.29 -8.70 13.06
N ASP A 97 3.01 -8.32 12.97
CA ASP A 97 1.88 -9.26 12.89
C ASP A 97 1.93 -10.15 11.63
N VAL A 98 2.67 -9.75 10.60
CA VAL A 98 2.86 -10.54 9.37
C VAL A 98 3.52 -11.89 9.66
N ARG A 99 4.26 -12.02 10.77
CA ARG A 99 4.85 -13.29 11.19
C ARG A 99 3.80 -14.39 11.41
N GLU A 100 2.64 -13.99 11.92
CA GLU A 100 1.50 -14.86 12.21
C GLU A 100 0.62 -15.13 10.99
N TRP A 101 0.90 -14.47 9.85
CA TRP A 101 0.14 -14.68 8.63
C TRP A 101 0.33 -16.11 8.09
N GLN A 102 -0.78 -16.84 8.03
CA GLN A 102 -0.84 -18.15 7.40
C GLN A 102 -1.00 -17.98 5.90
N ASN A 103 0.07 -18.21 5.15
CA ASN A 103 0.07 -18.12 3.69
C ASN A 103 -0.80 -19.24 3.09
N PRO A 104 -1.95 -18.93 2.44
CA PRO A 104 -2.83 -19.96 1.87
C PRO A 104 -2.19 -20.80 0.76
N ARG A 105 -1.00 -20.41 0.27
CA ARG A 105 -0.26 -21.19 -0.73
C ARG A 105 0.51 -22.35 -0.12
N LEU A 106 0.78 -22.36 1.18
CA LEU A 106 1.46 -23.48 1.85
C LEU A 106 0.67 -24.78 1.72
N ASP A 107 -0.67 -24.70 1.72
CA ASP A 107 -1.56 -25.85 1.50
C ASP A 107 -1.36 -26.52 0.13
N LYS A 108 -0.90 -25.77 -0.87
CA LYS A 108 -0.71 -26.24 -2.25
C LYS A 108 0.74 -26.47 -2.62
N ASN A 109 1.65 -25.76 -1.95
CA ASN A 109 3.07 -25.82 -2.20
C ASN A 109 3.83 -25.64 -0.87
N PRO A 110 4.42 -26.70 -0.30
CA PRO A 110 5.14 -26.63 0.96
C PRO A 110 6.39 -25.74 0.90
N TYR A 111 6.86 -25.38 -0.30
CA TYR A 111 7.98 -24.46 -0.51
C TYR A 111 7.56 -22.98 -0.58
N ALA A 112 6.26 -22.67 -0.48
CA ALA A 112 5.80 -21.29 -0.34
C ALA A 112 6.34 -20.66 0.96
N TRP A 113 6.41 -19.33 1.01
CA TRP A 113 6.98 -18.67 2.19
C TRP A 113 5.99 -18.62 3.34
N SER A 114 6.48 -18.84 4.56
CA SER A 114 5.75 -18.54 5.80
C SER A 114 5.61 -17.03 6.02
N GLY A 115 4.71 -16.64 6.93
CA GLY A 115 4.58 -15.26 7.42
C GLY A 115 5.91 -14.71 7.94
N GLU A 116 6.64 -15.48 8.74
CA GLU A 116 7.98 -15.11 9.25
C GLU A 116 8.97 -14.76 8.13
N ARG A 117 9.02 -15.57 7.05
CA ARG A 117 9.90 -15.30 5.91
C ARG A 117 9.44 -14.06 5.13
N LEU A 118 8.13 -13.85 4.98
CA LEU A 118 7.59 -12.64 4.36
C LEU A 118 7.96 -11.40 5.19
N TYR A 119 7.71 -11.40 6.50
CA TYR A 119 8.07 -10.33 7.43
C TYR A 119 9.52 -9.89 7.27
N ARG A 120 10.48 -10.83 7.35
CA ARG A 120 11.91 -10.52 7.20
C ARG A 120 12.22 -9.85 5.87
N THR A 121 11.60 -10.34 4.80
CA THR A 121 11.79 -9.77 3.47
C THR A 121 11.22 -8.35 3.37
N LEU A 122 10.01 -8.13 3.90
CA LEU A 122 9.39 -6.80 3.92
C LEU A 122 10.19 -5.82 4.78
N ARG A 123 10.74 -6.26 5.91
CA ARG A 123 11.63 -5.43 6.74
C ARG A 123 12.89 -5.01 5.99
N THR A 124 13.58 -5.94 5.32
CA THR A 124 14.73 -5.58 4.47
C THR A 124 14.34 -4.62 3.35
N ILE A 125 13.15 -4.79 2.76
CA ILE A 125 12.65 -3.89 1.72
C ILE A 125 12.39 -2.49 2.30
N SER A 126 11.75 -2.40 3.47
CA SER A 126 11.48 -1.14 4.16
C SER A 126 12.76 -0.36 4.41
N GLU A 127 13.76 -0.99 5.02
CA GLU A 127 15.06 -0.37 5.31
C GLU A 127 15.81 0.03 4.04
N LYS A 128 15.81 -0.83 3.02
CA LYS A 128 16.57 -0.59 1.78
C LYS A 128 15.97 0.53 0.93
N TYR A 129 14.64 0.60 0.85
CA TYR A 129 13.93 1.49 -0.07
C TYR A 129 13.27 2.69 0.61
N ASP A 130 13.36 2.80 1.94
CA ASP A 130 12.69 3.82 2.75
C ASP A 130 11.16 3.83 2.52
N VAL A 131 10.57 2.63 2.51
CA VAL A 131 9.13 2.41 2.32
C VAL A 131 8.49 1.91 3.60
N ASP A 132 7.31 2.44 3.93
CA ASP A 132 6.56 2.01 5.11
C ASP A 132 5.46 1.02 4.71
N PHE A 133 5.27 -0.02 5.51
CA PHE A 133 4.16 -0.96 5.36
C PHE A 133 3.14 -0.70 6.44
N LEU A 134 1.98 -0.18 6.04
CA LEU A 134 0.85 0.08 6.93
C LEU A 134 -0.30 -0.86 6.59
N PHE A 135 -1.16 -1.09 7.58
CA PHE A 135 -2.25 -2.05 7.47
C PHE A 135 -3.57 -1.41 7.87
N CYS A 136 -4.64 -1.77 7.16
CA CYS A 136 -5.99 -1.35 7.51
C CYS A 136 -7.00 -2.42 7.10
N THR A 137 -8.22 -2.29 7.61
CA THR A 137 -9.35 -3.04 7.03
C THR A 137 -9.86 -2.34 5.79
N LYS A 138 -10.51 -3.09 4.88
CA LYS A 138 -11.15 -2.53 3.68
C LYS A 138 -12.20 -1.46 3.98
N ALA A 139 -12.81 -1.49 5.16
CA ALA A 139 -13.81 -0.50 5.56
C ALA A 139 -13.16 0.83 5.96
N GLU A 140 -11.89 0.82 6.34
CA GLU A 140 -11.16 1.97 6.85
C GLU A 140 -10.23 2.60 5.82
N THR A 141 -9.97 1.91 4.69
CA THR A 141 -9.00 2.35 3.67
C THR A 141 -9.17 3.83 3.28
N GLY A 142 -10.39 4.26 2.96
CA GLY A 142 -10.64 5.63 2.54
C GLY A 142 -10.30 6.66 3.64
N LYS A 143 -10.62 6.37 4.89
CA LYS A 143 -10.26 7.23 6.03
C LYS A 143 -8.75 7.25 6.25
N LYS A 144 -8.10 6.08 6.16
CA LYS A 144 -6.65 5.97 6.34
C LYS A 144 -5.88 6.72 5.25
N ILE A 145 -6.34 6.69 3.99
CA ILE A 145 -5.74 7.49 2.92
C ILE A 145 -5.85 8.99 3.24
N ILE A 146 -7.02 9.46 3.68
CA ILE A 146 -7.22 10.88 4.07
C ILE A 146 -6.29 11.27 5.22
N GLU A 147 -6.23 10.44 6.26
CA GLU A 147 -5.37 10.67 7.44
C GLU A 147 -3.89 10.76 7.03
N LEU A 148 -3.39 9.74 6.35
CA LEU A 148 -1.98 9.66 5.96
C LEU A 148 -1.55 10.76 5.00
N LEU A 149 -2.42 11.18 4.08
CA LEU A 149 -2.11 12.26 3.12
C LEU A 149 -2.42 13.66 3.65
N GLY A 150 -3.17 13.76 4.75
CA GLY A 150 -3.59 15.01 5.37
C GLY A 150 -2.73 15.43 6.55
N ASP A 151 -2.05 14.49 7.21
CA ASP A 151 -1.07 14.79 8.26
C ASP A 151 0.16 15.47 7.64
N ASN A 152 0.13 16.81 7.63
CA ASN A 152 1.35 17.59 7.53
C ASN A 152 2.08 17.42 8.85
N ASN A 153 3.14 16.62 8.86
CA ASN A 153 4.11 16.67 9.96
C ASN A 153 4.69 18.10 10.00
N ASP A 154 4.21 18.91 10.95
CA ASP A 154 4.89 20.11 11.42
C ASP A 154 6.25 19.74 12.05
#